data_AF-A0A924DRX0-F1
#
_entry.id   AF-A0A924DRX0-F1
#
_cell.length_a   1.000
_cell.length_b   1.000
_cell.length_c   1.000
_cell.angle_alpha   90.00
_cell.angle_beta   90.00
_cell.angle_gamma   90.00
#
_symmetry.space_group_name_H-M   'P 1'
#
loop_
_entity.id
_entity.type
_entity.pdbx_description
1 polymer ?
#
loop_
_entity_poly.entity_id
_entity_poly.type
_entity_poly.pdbx_seq_one_letter_code
_entity_poly.pdbx_strand_id
1 'polypeptide(L)'
;MKSTILTLTFVLFSFSAHALDNCPIEFGTEDYLGKVADIATNATSCYEASEVVSACALGASGDVYTVSAAIERCSKDIPEMSTKDTETYNYLGSKCNGKYDSMEGSMYRSMNAFCHLSVTKLFVDLLSKEEGN
;
A
#
# COMPACT_ATOMS: atom_id res chain seq x y z
N MET A 1 41.77 -46.39 -5.72
CA MET A 1 41.75 -44.91 -5.82
C MET A 1 41.26 -44.50 -7.20
N LYS A 2 40.09 -43.84 -7.28
CA LYS A 2 39.49 -43.12 -8.43
C LYS A 2 38.04 -42.77 -7.99
N SER A 3 37.90 -41.81 -7.08
CA SER A 3 37.56 -40.40 -7.32
C SER A 3 36.16 -40.23 -7.94
N THR A 4 35.18 -40.12 -7.03
CA THR A 4 33.78 -39.79 -7.33
C THR A 4 33.68 -38.28 -7.52
N ILE A 5 33.38 -37.82 -8.73
CA ILE A 5 33.14 -36.40 -9.01
C ILE A 5 31.69 -36.09 -8.61
N LEU A 6 31.52 -35.36 -7.52
CA LEU A 6 30.24 -34.84 -7.06
C LEU A 6 29.93 -33.56 -7.86
N THR A 7 29.05 -33.64 -8.85
CA THR A 7 28.56 -32.47 -9.58
C THR A 7 27.63 -31.65 -8.69
N LEU A 8 28.11 -30.49 -8.25
CA LEU A 8 27.36 -29.50 -7.48
C LEU A 8 26.43 -28.73 -8.43
N THR A 9 25.16 -29.10 -8.49
CA THR A 9 24.11 -28.39 -9.22
C THR A 9 23.80 -27.07 -8.53
N PHE A 10 24.24 -25.96 -9.14
CA PHE A 10 23.91 -24.60 -8.70
C PHE A 10 22.46 -24.30 -9.10
N VAL A 11 21.51 -24.49 -8.18
CA VAL A 11 20.12 -24.10 -8.37
C VAL A 11 20.04 -22.59 -8.26
N LEU A 12 19.96 -21.90 -9.41
CA LEU A 12 19.60 -20.49 -9.49
C LEU A 12 18.17 -20.35 -8.95
N PHE A 13 18.04 -19.84 -7.72
CA PHE A 13 16.76 -19.38 -7.20
C PHE A 13 16.34 -18.17 -8.04
N SER A 14 15.41 -18.39 -8.98
CA SER A 14 14.68 -17.31 -9.61
C SER A 14 13.84 -16.62 -8.54
N PHE A 15 14.25 -15.42 -8.12
CA PHE A 15 13.38 -14.53 -7.35
C PHE A 15 12.23 -14.12 -8.27
N SER A 16 11.04 -14.68 -8.07
CA SER A 16 9.86 -14.21 -8.76
C SER A 16 9.55 -12.78 -8.31
N ALA A 17 9.79 -11.81 -9.18
CA ALA A 17 9.35 -10.43 -8.99
C ALA A 17 7.84 -10.37 -9.24
N HIS A 18 7.05 -10.46 -8.17
CA HIS A 18 5.60 -10.27 -8.23
C HIS A 18 5.25 -9.01 -7.45
N ALA A 19 4.97 -7.89 -8.14
CA ALA A 19 4.16 -6.74 -7.66
C ALA A 19 4.20 -5.48 -8.55
N LEU A 20 4.62 -5.51 -9.82
CA LEU A 20 4.66 -4.31 -10.67
C LEU A 20 3.95 -4.43 -12.02
N ASP A 21 3.40 -5.61 -12.36
CA ASP A 21 2.89 -5.88 -13.72
C ASP A 21 1.70 -5.01 -14.14
N ASN A 22 1.00 -4.39 -13.17
CA ASN A 22 -0.17 -3.53 -13.42
C ASN A 22 0.06 -2.06 -13.00
N CYS A 23 1.28 -1.67 -12.63
CA CYS A 23 1.56 -0.27 -12.34
C CYS A 23 1.56 0.53 -13.65
N PRO A 24 0.80 1.63 -13.77
CA PRO A 24 0.79 2.46 -14.97
C PRO A 24 2.12 3.21 -15.21
N ILE A 25 3.04 3.19 -14.25
CA ILE A 25 4.35 3.81 -14.33
C ILE A 25 5.43 2.72 -14.35
N GLU A 26 6.32 2.76 -15.33
CA GLU A 26 7.46 1.84 -15.38
C GLU A 26 8.45 2.14 -14.24
N PHE A 27 8.81 1.11 -13.48
CA PHE A 27 9.78 1.24 -12.40
C PHE A 27 11.15 1.66 -12.93
N GLY A 28 11.77 2.65 -12.29
CA GLY A 28 13.04 3.26 -12.74
C GLY A 28 12.88 4.50 -13.61
N THR A 29 11.63 4.86 -13.98
CA THR A 29 11.34 6.17 -14.57
C THR A 29 11.77 7.31 -13.62
N GLU A 30 12.28 8.41 -14.19
CA GLU A 30 12.55 9.63 -13.43
C GLU A 30 11.29 10.07 -12.66
N ASP A 31 11.48 10.39 -11.38
CA ASP A 31 10.41 10.76 -10.45
C ASP A 31 9.26 9.73 -10.40
N TYR A 32 9.60 8.44 -10.37
CA TYR A 32 8.64 7.34 -10.25
C TYR A 32 7.61 7.58 -9.13
N LEU A 33 8.08 7.97 -7.94
CA LEU A 33 7.22 8.18 -6.77
C LEU A 33 6.27 9.36 -6.96
N GLY A 34 6.75 10.49 -7.49
CA GLY A 34 5.92 11.66 -7.79
C GLY A 34 4.82 11.31 -8.80
N LYS A 35 5.16 10.59 -9.86
CA LYS A 35 4.18 10.17 -10.88
C LYS A 35 3.11 9.24 -10.33
N VAL A 36 3.48 8.27 -9.49
CA VAL A 36 2.50 7.37 -8.84
C VAL A 36 1.59 8.17 -7.89
N ALA A 37 2.17 9.07 -7.09
CA ALA A 37 1.40 9.93 -6.19
C ALA A 37 0.44 10.85 -6.95
N ASP A 38 0.89 11.45 -8.06
CA ASP A 38 0.05 12.30 -8.90
C ASP A 38 -1.15 11.55 -9.49
N ILE A 39 -0.95 10.31 -9.97
CA ILE A 39 -2.07 9.48 -10.43
C ILE A 39 -3.02 9.18 -9.27
N ALA A 40 -2.49 8.80 -8.10
CA ALA A 40 -3.32 8.48 -6.94
C ALA A 40 -4.15 9.68 -6.45
N THR A 41 -3.55 10.87 -6.36
CA THR A 41 -4.23 12.11 -5.95
C THR A 41 -5.32 12.53 -6.94
N ASN A 42 -5.12 12.27 -8.24
CA ASN A 42 -6.06 12.65 -9.31
C ASN A 42 -7.00 11.51 -9.73
N ALA A 43 -6.95 10.35 -9.08
CA ALA A 43 -7.84 9.24 -9.37
C ALA A 43 -9.30 9.63 -9.19
N THR A 44 -10.21 8.97 -9.90
CA THR A 44 -11.64 9.29 -9.87
C THR A 44 -12.33 8.88 -8.57
N SER A 45 -11.77 7.90 -7.85
CA SER A 45 -12.31 7.40 -6.57
C SER A 45 -11.20 6.93 -5.62
N CYS A 46 -11.54 6.79 -4.34
CA CYS A 46 -10.69 6.14 -3.35
C CYS A 46 -10.25 4.73 -3.77
N TYR A 47 -11.14 3.97 -4.40
CA TYR A 47 -10.84 2.61 -4.85
C TYR A 47 -9.77 2.62 -5.94
N GLU A 48 -9.93 3.46 -6.96
CA GLU A 48 -8.93 3.63 -8.03
C GLU A 48 -7.59 4.13 -7.47
N ALA A 49 -7.59 5.14 -6.60
CA ALA A 49 -6.38 5.63 -5.95
C ALA A 49 -5.64 4.51 -5.21
N SER A 50 -6.40 3.68 -4.50
CA SER A 50 -5.88 2.54 -3.75
C SER A 50 -5.30 1.45 -4.65
N GLU A 51 -5.97 1.14 -5.77
CA GLU A 51 -5.49 0.16 -6.73
C GLU A 51 -4.18 0.60 -7.37
N VAL A 52 -4.06 1.87 -7.75
CA VAL A 52 -2.82 2.42 -8.33
C VAL A 52 -1.65 2.25 -7.37
N VAL A 53 -1.79 2.70 -6.12
CA VAL A 53 -0.67 2.62 -5.17
C VAL A 53 -0.35 1.17 -4.78
N SER A 54 -1.33 0.28 -4.73
CA SER A 54 -1.10 -1.16 -4.51
C SER A 54 -0.41 -1.83 -5.71
N ALA A 55 -0.78 -1.46 -6.93
CA ALA A 55 -0.16 -1.99 -8.15
C ALA A 55 1.28 -1.49 -8.35
N CYS A 56 1.61 -0.33 -7.78
CA CYS A 56 2.93 0.31 -7.86
C CYS A 56 3.80 0.11 -6.61
N ALA A 57 3.36 -0.74 -5.68
CA ALA A 57 3.99 -0.91 -4.37
C ALA A 57 5.43 -1.42 -4.48
N LEU A 58 6.34 -0.74 -3.77
CA LEU A 58 7.76 -1.09 -3.71
C LEU A 58 8.10 -2.04 -2.55
N GLY A 59 7.20 -2.18 -1.58
CA GLY A 59 7.49 -2.85 -0.31
C GLY A 59 8.55 -2.08 0.50
N ALA A 60 8.59 -0.75 0.38
CA ALA A 60 9.64 0.08 0.96
C ALA A 60 9.12 1.47 1.39
N SER A 61 9.99 2.31 1.95
CA SER A 61 9.59 3.62 2.51
C SER A 61 9.03 4.59 1.48
N GLY A 62 9.30 4.40 0.19
CA GLY A 62 8.66 5.16 -0.89
C GLY A 62 7.14 4.98 -0.93
N ASP A 63 6.64 3.83 -0.48
CA ASP A 63 5.20 3.56 -0.41
C ASP A 63 4.50 4.49 0.58
N VAL A 64 5.18 4.94 1.65
CA VAL A 64 4.60 5.88 2.62
C VAL A 64 4.13 7.16 1.93
N TYR A 65 4.91 7.66 0.97
CA TYR A 65 4.59 8.86 0.22
C TYR A 65 3.41 8.63 -0.73
N THR A 66 3.48 7.60 -1.58
CA THR A 66 2.42 7.31 -2.56
C THR A 66 1.11 6.92 -1.89
N VAL A 67 1.14 6.12 -0.82
CA VAL A 67 -0.04 5.74 -0.05
C VAL A 67 -0.65 6.95 0.65
N SER A 68 0.15 7.90 1.14
CA SER A 68 -0.39 9.15 1.70
C SER A 68 -1.19 9.94 0.66
N ALA A 69 -0.74 9.96 -0.60
CA ALA A 69 -1.47 10.59 -1.70
C ALA A 69 -2.82 9.90 -1.96
N ALA A 70 -2.85 8.56 -1.92
CA ALA A 70 -4.10 7.80 -2.02
C ALA A 70 -5.04 8.06 -0.83
N ILE A 71 -4.53 8.14 0.40
CA ILE A 71 -5.33 8.48 1.59
C ILE A 71 -5.92 9.88 1.46
N GLU A 72 -5.17 10.87 0.97
CA GLU A 72 -5.68 12.21 0.71
C GLU A 72 -6.78 12.21 -0.35
N ARG A 73 -6.64 11.41 -1.41
CA ARG A 73 -7.75 11.24 -2.36
C ARG A 73 -8.95 10.59 -1.67
N CYS A 74 -8.75 9.52 -0.92
CA CYS A 74 -9.81 8.82 -0.21
C CYS A 74 -10.57 9.72 0.77
N SER A 75 -9.89 10.63 1.47
CA SER A 75 -10.54 11.52 2.45
C SER A 75 -11.59 12.44 1.83
N LYS A 76 -11.51 12.72 0.53
CA LYS A 76 -12.54 13.46 -0.22
C LYS A 76 -13.81 12.64 -0.50
N ASP A 77 -13.69 11.32 -0.49
CA ASP A 77 -14.83 10.40 -0.68
C ASP A 77 -15.39 9.89 0.65
N ILE A 78 -14.74 10.16 1.79
CA ILE A 78 -15.28 9.82 3.10
C ILE A 78 -16.40 10.83 3.43
N PRO A 79 -17.64 10.36 3.64
CA PRO A 79 -18.71 11.19 4.20
C PRO A 79 -18.37 11.76 5.58
N GLU A 80 -19.23 12.66 6.07
CA GLU A 80 -19.06 13.23 7.40
C GLU A 80 -19.08 12.13 8.47
N MET A 81 -18.01 12.04 9.25
CA MET A 81 -17.90 11.05 10.34
C MET A 81 -18.61 11.56 11.58
N SER A 82 -19.42 10.71 12.23
CA SER A 82 -19.85 10.99 13.60
C SER A 82 -18.65 10.95 14.55
N THR A 83 -18.83 11.44 15.78
CA THR A 83 -17.82 11.31 16.84
C THR A 83 -17.38 9.86 17.04
N LYS A 84 -18.33 8.92 17.01
CA LYS A 84 -18.06 7.50 17.20
C LYS A 84 -17.29 6.90 16.03
N ASP A 85 -17.58 7.32 14.81
CA ASP A 85 -16.86 6.87 13.62
C ASP A 85 -15.43 7.40 13.63
N THR A 86 -15.26 8.67 14.00
CA THR A 86 -13.94 9.28 14.18
C THR A 86 -13.11 8.55 15.23
N GLU A 87 -13.69 8.23 16.39
CA GLU A 87 -13.04 7.44 17.44
C GLU A 87 -12.64 6.06 16.94
N THR A 88 -13.52 5.38 16.20
CA THR A 88 -13.28 4.05 15.66
C THR A 88 -12.19 4.08 14.57
N TYR A 89 -12.22 5.07 13.68
CA TYR A 89 -11.22 5.30 12.64
C TYR A 89 -9.83 5.47 13.26
N ASN A 90 -9.72 6.36 14.25
CA ASN A 90 -8.47 6.62 14.97
C ASN A 90 -7.99 5.40 15.75
N TYR A 91 -8.91 4.66 16.38
CA TYR A 91 -8.57 3.42 17.07
C TYR A 91 -7.99 2.38 16.11
N LEU A 92 -8.61 2.17 14.95
CA LEU A 92 -8.10 1.24 13.94
C LEU A 92 -6.76 1.68 13.36
N GLY A 93 -6.57 2.98 13.10
CA GLY A 93 -5.26 3.54 12.73
C GLY A 93 -4.20 3.29 13.81
N SER A 94 -4.56 3.39 15.10
CA SER A 94 -3.65 3.07 16.20
C SER A 94 -3.25 1.58 16.22
N LYS A 95 -4.14 0.68 15.79
CA LYS A 95 -3.83 -0.75 15.65
C LYS A 95 -2.87 -1.03 14.50
N CYS A 96 -2.96 -0.28 13.41
CA CYS A 96 -1.94 -0.32 12.37
C CYS A 96 -0.57 0.05 12.96
N ASN A 97 -0.49 1.18 13.67
CA ASN A 97 0.77 1.63 14.28
C ASN A 97 1.33 0.59 15.27
N GLY A 98 0.52 0.12 16.21
CA GLY A 98 0.95 -0.86 17.22
C GLY A 98 1.32 -2.23 16.65
N LYS A 99 0.88 -2.57 15.44
CA LYS A 99 1.29 -3.83 14.79
C LYS A 99 2.72 -3.78 14.26
N TYR A 100 3.18 -2.60 13.84
CA TYR A 100 4.47 -2.42 13.14
C TYR A 100 5.49 -1.57 13.93
N ASP A 101 5.17 -1.14 15.15
CA ASP A 101 5.96 -0.18 15.94
C ASP A 101 7.37 -0.67 16.32
N SER A 102 7.49 -1.95 16.63
CA SER A 102 8.68 -2.66 17.07
C SER A 102 9.41 -3.38 15.94
N MET A 103 8.91 -3.23 14.71
CA MET A 103 9.47 -3.86 13.52
C MET A 103 10.35 -2.88 12.76
N GLU A 104 11.58 -3.30 12.48
CA GLU A 104 12.58 -2.48 11.80
C GLU A 104 12.69 -2.80 10.32
N GLY A 105 12.89 -1.76 9.51
CA GLY A 105 13.05 -1.86 8.06
C GLY A 105 11.95 -1.18 7.26
N SER A 106 12.30 -0.76 6.05
CA SER A 106 11.43 -0.01 5.14
C SER A 106 10.17 -0.78 4.74
N MET A 107 10.25 -2.11 4.69
CA MET A 107 9.11 -2.99 4.42
C MET A 107 7.98 -2.80 5.44
N TYR A 108 8.28 -2.74 6.74
CA TYR A 108 7.24 -2.56 7.75
C TYR A 108 6.65 -1.15 7.75
N ARG A 109 7.42 -0.15 7.29
CA ARG A 109 6.90 1.20 7.05
C ARG A 109 5.89 1.22 5.90
N SER A 110 6.19 0.52 4.80
CA SER A 110 5.24 0.29 3.70
C SER A 110 3.97 -0.41 4.19
N MET A 111 4.12 -1.54 4.88
CA MET A 111 2.98 -2.30 5.41
C MET A 111 2.11 -1.47 6.37
N ASN A 112 2.72 -0.64 7.22
CA ASN A 112 1.97 0.27 8.09
C ASN A 112 1.16 1.27 7.26
N ALA A 113 1.76 1.91 6.26
CA ALA A 113 1.05 2.86 5.40
C ALA A 113 -0.15 2.21 4.69
N PHE A 114 0.03 1.03 4.08
CA PHE A 114 -1.07 0.29 3.45
C PHE A 114 -2.14 -0.18 4.45
N CYS A 115 -1.78 -0.45 5.70
CA CYS A 115 -2.75 -0.73 6.76
C CYS A 115 -3.66 0.49 7.00
N HIS A 116 -3.09 1.69 7.11
CA HIS A 116 -3.87 2.93 7.24
C HIS A 116 -4.77 3.15 6.03
N LEU A 117 -4.28 2.98 4.81
CA LEU A 117 -5.11 3.06 3.61
C LEU A 117 -6.28 2.08 3.63
N SER A 118 -6.05 0.85 4.12
CA SER A 118 -7.13 -0.14 4.26
C SER A 118 -8.20 0.30 5.26
N VAL A 119 -7.81 0.96 6.36
CA VAL A 119 -8.75 1.57 7.31
C VAL A 119 -9.51 2.72 6.64
N THR A 120 -8.84 3.58 5.88
CA THR A 120 -9.51 4.67 5.14
C THR A 120 -10.53 4.13 4.14
N LYS A 121 -10.18 3.13 3.33
CA LYS A 121 -11.12 2.47 2.40
C LYS A 121 -12.32 1.89 3.12
N LEU A 122 -12.11 1.23 4.25
CA LEU A 122 -13.19 0.67 5.06
C LEU A 122 -14.20 1.75 5.45
N PHE A 123 -13.76 2.94 5.84
CA PHE A 123 -14.67 4.01 6.25
C PHE A 123 -15.38 4.68 5.08
N VAL A 124 -14.73 4.81 3.92
CA VAL A 124 -15.43 5.18 2.68
C VAL A 124 -16.59 4.18 2.45
N ASP A 125 -16.29 2.88 2.44
CA ASP A 125 -17.28 1.84 2.14
C ASP A 125 -18.42 1.74 3.16
N LEU A 126 -18.12 1.94 4.45
CA LEU A 126 -19.13 1.86 5.52
C LEU A 126 -20.08 3.06 5.45
N LEU A 127 -19.52 4.26 5.36
CA LEU A 127 -20.31 5.49 5.46
C LEU A 127 -21.07 5.79 4.17
N SER A 128 -20.51 5.48 3.00
CA SER A 128 -21.25 5.61 1.73
C SER A 128 -22.48 4.71 1.64
N LYS A 129 -22.54 3.61 2.43
CA LYS A 129 -23.73 2.75 2.51
C LYS A 129 -24.81 3.32 3.44
N GLU A 130 -24.43 4.12 4.41
CA GLU A 130 -25.35 4.71 5.39
C GLU A 130 -26.12 5.91 4.80
N GLU A 131 -25.51 6.69 3.91
CA GLU A 131 -26.17 7.83 3.24
C GLU A 131 -27.15 7.42 2.13
N GLY A 132 -27.00 6.20 1.60
CA GLY A 132 -27.85 5.66 0.52
C GLY A 132 -29.12 4.95 0.99
N ASN A 133 -29.43 5.00 2.29
CA ASN A 133 -30.56 4.33 2.93
C ASN A 133 -31.48 5.34 3.66
#